data_AF-A0A3M1QAG8-F1
#
_entry.id   AF-A0A3M1QAG8-F1
#
_cell.length_a   1.000
_cell.length_b   1.000
_cell.length_c   1.000
_cell.angle_alpha   90.00
_cell.angle_beta   90.00
_cell.angle_gamma   90.00
#
_symmetry.space_group_name_H-M   'P 1'
#
loop_
_entity.id
_entity.type
_entity.pdbx_description
1 polymer ?
#
loop_
_entity_poly.entity_id
_entity_poly.type
_entity_poly.pdbx_seq_one_letter_code
_entity_poly.pdbx_strand_id
1 'polypeptide(L)'
;VLALLLDAKIRRLSDGARSLDDAMREAYRRYSGRRGYAEEEFVAVLSEAAGEDLRGWVSRQIDRAGEVDYQEFLDWYGLRFKPPKQSEDDSSQQAEPPAAWIGAKTEVRDGRTVVVELRRGSPAYEAGLNVGDEIIAIDDFRVPPAGLEDRLKQYRPGETLSVLVSRRDKLLRIPVVAGEEPLKRWELEVDPAASDEQRRRFAAWVGS
;
A
#
# COMPACT_ATOMS: atom_id res chain seq x y z
N VAL A 1 -0.49 -9.52 -3.34
CA VAL A 1 0.91 -9.21 -3.74
C VAL A 1 1.75 -10.48 -3.90
N LEU A 2 1.89 -11.34 -2.89
CA LEU A 2 2.73 -12.55 -3.02
C LEU A 2 2.34 -13.49 -4.17
N ALA A 3 1.04 -13.70 -4.41
CA ALA A 3 0.56 -14.50 -5.54
C ALA A 3 1.05 -13.98 -6.91
N LEU A 4 1.16 -12.65 -7.07
CA LEU A 4 1.67 -12.02 -8.29
C LEU A 4 3.14 -12.38 -8.54
N LEU A 5 3.97 -12.26 -7.50
CA LEU A 5 5.39 -12.59 -7.57
C LEU A 5 5.60 -14.08 -7.80
N LEU A 6 4.78 -14.91 -7.16
CA LEU A 6 4.83 -16.36 -7.28
C LEU A 6 4.46 -16.81 -8.70
N ASP A 7 3.44 -16.20 -9.32
CA ASP A 7 3.09 -16.46 -10.72
C ASP A 7 4.24 -16.10 -11.67
N ALA A 8 4.84 -14.91 -11.51
CA ALA A 8 6.01 -14.52 -12.30
C ALA A 8 7.22 -15.43 -12.06
N LYS A 9 7.43 -15.89 -10.81
CA LYS A 9 8.51 -16.82 -10.45
C LYS A 9 8.34 -18.16 -11.18
N ILE A 10 7.15 -18.73 -11.13
CA ILE A 10 6.84 -20.00 -11.81
C ILE A 10 7.01 -19.83 -13.33
N ARG A 11 6.47 -18.76 -13.90
CA ARG A 11 6.60 -18.48 -15.34
C ARG A 11 8.06 -18.31 -15.73
N ARG A 12 8.86 -17.60 -14.95
CA ARG A 12 10.28 -17.41 -15.25
C ARG A 12 11.05 -18.73 -15.23
N LEU A 13 10.86 -19.54 -14.19
CA LEU A 13 11.58 -20.81 -14.04
C LEU A 13 11.14 -21.88 -15.03
N SER A 14 9.88 -21.82 -15.48
CA SER A 14 9.31 -22.72 -16.49
C SER A 14 9.35 -22.17 -17.92
N ASP A 15 10.02 -21.03 -18.15
CA ASP A 15 10.04 -20.31 -19.44
C ASP A 15 8.63 -20.07 -20.04
N GLY A 16 7.67 -19.75 -19.17
CA GLY A 16 6.27 -19.49 -19.50
C GLY A 16 5.40 -20.73 -19.66
N ALA A 17 5.95 -21.94 -19.54
CA ALA A 17 5.20 -23.19 -19.73
C ALA A 17 4.22 -23.49 -18.58
N ARG A 18 4.46 -22.96 -17.38
CA ARG A 18 3.60 -23.10 -16.20
C ARG A 18 3.32 -21.75 -15.55
N SER A 19 2.27 -21.71 -14.75
CA SER A 19 1.79 -20.54 -14.02
C SER A 19 1.35 -20.90 -12.61
N LEU A 20 1.07 -19.89 -11.78
CA LEU A 20 0.42 -20.12 -10.49
C LEU A 20 -0.94 -20.81 -10.65
N ASP A 21 -1.66 -20.52 -11.73
CA ASP A 21 -2.93 -21.16 -12.06
C ASP A 21 -2.77 -22.68 -12.21
N ASP A 22 -1.69 -23.14 -12.84
CA ASP A 22 -1.38 -24.57 -12.97
C ASP A 22 -1.11 -25.21 -11.61
N ALA A 23 -0.34 -24.54 -10.76
CA ALA A 23 -0.08 -25.00 -9.40
C ALA A 23 -1.37 -25.05 -8.56
N MET A 24 -2.23 -24.04 -8.67
CA MET A 24 -3.51 -23.98 -7.95
C MET A 24 -4.47 -25.07 -8.42
N ARG A 25 -4.55 -25.34 -9.74
CA ARG A 25 -5.33 -26.46 -10.29
C ARG A 25 -4.82 -27.81 -9.77
N GLU A 26 -3.50 -27.97 -9.69
CA GLU A 26 -2.90 -29.21 -9.18
C GLU A 26 -3.12 -29.38 -7.66
N ALA A 27 -2.97 -28.31 -6.89
CA ALA A 27 -3.29 -28.32 -5.46
C ALA A 27 -4.77 -28.65 -5.24
N TYR A 28 -5.67 -28.05 -6.04
CA TYR A 28 -7.10 -28.37 -5.99
C TYR A 28 -7.36 -29.83 -6.34
N ARG A 29 -6.76 -30.36 -7.40
CA ARG A 29 -6.89 -31.77 -7.79
C ARG A 29 -6.46 -32.73 -6.68
N ARG A 30 -5.39 -32.41 -5.94
CA ARG A 30 -4.86 -33.26 -4.86
C ARG A 30 -5.60 -33.12 -3.55
N TYR A 31 -6.05 -31.91 -3.21
CA TYR A 31 -6.41 -31.57 -1.82
C TYR A 31 -7.80 -30.93 -1.65
N SER A 32 -8.68 -30.95 -2.68
CA SER A 32 -10.06 -30.44 -2.57
C SER A 32 -11.06 -31.40 -1.89
N GLY A 33 -10.58 -32.55 -1.42
CA GLY A 33 -11.40 -33.59 -0.79
C GLY A 33 -11.70 -33.31 0.69
N ARG A 34 -11.89 -34.39 1.47
CA ARG A 34 -12.22 -34.30 2.90
C ARG A 34 -11.12 -33.72 3.79
N ARG A 35 -9.87 -33.74 3.31
CA ARG A 35 -8.70 -33.14 3.96
C ARG A 35 -8.18 -32.07 3.02
N GLY A 36 -7.83 -30.90 3.57
CA GLY A 36 -7.08 -29.86 2.86
C GLY A 36 -5.61 -30.23 2.70
N TYR A 37 -4.74 -29.23 2.58
CA TYR A 37 -3.30 -29.39 2.47
C TYR A 37 -2.56 -28.81 3.68
N ALA A 38 -1.39 -29.35 3.98
CA ALA A 38 -0.36 -28.74 4.81
C ALA A 38 0.48 -27.74 4.00
N GLU A 39 1.16 -26.82 4.68
CA GLU A 39 1.97 -25.80 4.02
C GLU A 39 3.06 -26.42 3.13
N GLU A 40 3.74 -27.46 3.62
CA GLU A 40 4.80 -28.16 2.88
C GLU A 40 4.25 -28.84 1.63
N GLU A 41 3.02 -29.36 1.69
CA GLU A 41 2.32 -29.98 0.56
C GLU A 41 2.00 -28.94 -0.53
N PHE A 42 1.66 -27.71 -0.13
CA PHE A 42 1.43 -26.61 -1.07
C PHE A 42 2.73 -26.10 -1.69
N VAL A 43 3.78 -25.92 -0.89
CA VAL A 43 5.10 -25.50 -1.38
C VAL A 43 5.69 -26.54 -2.32
N ALA A 44 5.43 -27.84 -2.09
CA ALA A 44 5.81 -28.89 -3.02
C ALA A 44 5.11 -28.73 -4.39
N VAL A 45 3.80 -28.47 -4.41
CA VAL A 45 3.06 -28.22 -5.66
C VAL A 45 3.59 -26.99 -6.41
N LEU A 46 3.91 -25.91 -5.69
CA LEU A 46 4.53 -24.74 -6.29
C LEU A 46 5.91 -25.05 -6.91
N SER A 47 6.71 -25.85 -6.21
CA SER A 47 8.04 -26.27 -6.68
C SER A 47 7.95 -27.17 -7.92
N GLU A 48 6.97 -28.08 -7.95
CA GLU A 48 6.69 -28.93 -9.12
C GLU A 48 6.27 -28.11 -10.34
N ALA A 49 5.41 -27.10 -10.15
CA ALA A 49 5.01 -26.20 -11.23
C ALA A 49 6.18 -25.34 -11.74
N ALA A 50 7.06 -24.89 -10.84
CA ALA A 50 8.23 -24.10 -11.20
C ALA A 50 9.37 -24.92 -11.83
N GLY A 51 9.43 -26.22 -11.56
CA GLY A 51 10.56 -27.08 -11.94
C GLY A 51 11.78 -26.95 -11.03
N GLU A 52 11.71 -26.16 -9.96
CA GLU A 52 12.77 -25.96 -8.96
C GLU A 52 12.19 -25.89 -7.54
N ASP A 53 13.02 -26.15 -6.53
CA ASP A 53 12.63 -26.07 -5.12
C ASP A 53 12.40 -24.62 -4.66
N LEU A 54 11.14 -24.28 -4.36
CA LEU A 54 10.74 -22.94 -3.93
C LEU A 54 10.69 -22.75 -2.42
N ARG A 55 11.00 -23.76 -1.58
CA ARG A 55 10.90 -23.65 -0.11
C ARG A 55 11.66 -22.45 0.45
N GLY A 56 12.91 -22.28 0.03
CA GLY A 56 13.74 -21.17 0.48
C GLY A 56 13.24 -19.81 -0.02
N TRP A 57 12.62 -19.76 -1.20
CA TRP A 57 12.03 -18.53 -1.72
C TRP A 57 10.76 -18.17 -0.95
N VAL A 58 9.87 -19.13 -0.73
CA VAL A 58 8.61 -18.94 0.00
C VAL A 58 8.86 -18.47 1.44
N SER A 59 9.75 -19.15 2.18
CA SER A 59 10.12 -18.73 3.55
C SER A 59 10.64 -17.30 3.58
N ARG A 60 11.52 -16.90 2.64
CA ARG A 60 12.00 -15.51 2.58
C ARG A 60 10.91 -14.48 2.34
N GLN A 61 9.87 -14.82 1.59
CA GLN A 61 8.78 -13.91 1.25
C GLN A 61 7.69 -13.86 2.33
N ILE A 62 7.52 -14.92 3.12
CA ILE A 62 6.53 -15.00 4.21
C ILE A 62 7.10 -14.53 5.54
N ASP A 63 8.34 -14.94 5.87
CA ASP A 63 8.92 -14.74 7.21
C ASP A 63 9.58 -13.37 7.39
N ARG A 64 9.85 -12.65 6.29
CA ARG A 64 10.53 -11.36 6.34
C ARG A 64 9.52 -10.22 6.43
N ALA A 65 9.37 -9.64 7.61
CA ALA A 65 8.73 -8.33 7.76
C ALA A 65 9.58 -7.27 7.04
N GLY A 66 9.13 -6.81 5.88
CA GLY A 66 9.88 -5.85 5.06
C GLY A 66 9.20 -5.54 3.74
N GLU A 67 9.86 -4.72 2.93
CA GLU A 67 9.41 -4.42 1.58
C GLU A 67 9.50 -5.66 0.70
N VAL A 68 8.43 -5.87 -0.08
CA VAL A 68 8.34 -6.95 -1.05
C VAL A 68 9.28 -6.63 -2.22
N ASP A 69 10.13 -7.58 -2.61
CA ASP A 69 11.01 -7.42 -3.77
C ASP A 69 10.24 -7.71 -5.06
N TYR A 70 10.01 -6.66 -5.85
CA TYR A 70 9.29 -6.74 -7.13
C TYR A 70 10.21 -6.92 -8.33
N GLN A 71 11.55 -6.87 -8.18
CA GLN A 71 12.48 -6.81 -9.31
C GLN A 71 12.28 -7.97 -10.29
N GLU A 72 12.18 -9.19 -9.77
CA GLU A 72 11.99 -10.38 -10.62
C GLU A 72 10.67 -10.33 -11.43
N PHE A 73 9.60 -9.81 -10.82
CA PHE A 73 8.31 -9.60 -11.49
C PHE A 73 8.38 -8.50 -12.55
N LEU A 74 8.99 -7.36 -12.19
CA LEU A 74 9.16 -6.21 -13.08
C LEU A 74 10.01 -6.61 -14.30
N ASP A 75 11.12 -7.27 -14.09
CA ASP A 75 12.03 -7.74 -15.14
C ASP A 75 11.36 -8.76 -16.06
N TRP A 76 10.58 -9.70 -15.52
CA TRP A 76 9.94 -10.72 -16.34
C TRP A 76 8.96 -10.13 -17.37
N TYR A 77 8.24 -9.08 -16.98
CA TYR A 77 7.23 -8.41 -17.79
C TYR A 77 7.71 -7.10 -18.45
N GLY A 78 8.94 -6.66 -18.19
CA GLY A 78 9.44 -5.36 -18.66
C GLY A 78 8.61 -4.19 -18.13
N LEU A 79 8.28 -4.24 -16.84
CA LEU A 79 7.54 -3.21 -16.14
C LEU A 79 8.47 -2.39 -15.26
N ARG A 80 8.07 -1.18 -14.93
CA ARG A 80 8.68 -0.38 -13.86
C ARG A 80 7.62 0.37 -13.08
N PHE A 81 7.94 0.71 -11.84
CA PHE A 81 7.15 1.71 -11.12
C PHE A 81 7.41 3.07 -11.74
N LYS A 82 6.33 3.80 -12.04
CA LYS A 82 6.39 5.18 -12.46
C LYS A 82 7.05 5.98 -11.34
N PRO A 83 8.09 6.78 -11.63
CA PRO A 83 8.66 7.68 -10.65
C PRO A 83 7.54 8.60 -10.17
N PRO A 84 7.49 8.94 -8.87
CA PRO A 84 6.56 9.94 -8.39
C PRO A 84 6.77 11.19 -9.25
N LYS A 85 5.71 11.68 -9.89
CA LYS A 85 5.76 12.95 -10.61
C LYS A 85 6.18 14.01 -9.58
N GLN A 86 7.41 14.50 -9.65
CA GLN A 86 7.67 15.87 -9.22
C GLN A 86 6.86 16.73 -10.18
N SER A 87 5.93 17.48 -9.63
CA SER A 87 4.96 18.30 -10.35
C SER A 87 5.65 19.27 -11.32
N GLU A 88 5.83 18.88 -12.58
CA GLU A 88 6.26 19.81 -13.65
C GLU A 88 5.34 19.80 -14.88
N ASP A 89 4.50 18.78 -15.08
CA ASP A 89 3.58 18.70 -16.23
C ASP A 89 2.11 18.64 -15.81
N ASP A 90 1.65 19.69 -15.12
CA ASP A 90 0.22 20.03 -15.02
C ASP A 90 0.00 21.54 -15.21
N SER A 91 0.67 22.10 -16.22
CA SER A 91 0.58 23.52 -16.61
C SER A 91 -0.77 23.93 -17.21
N SER A 92 -1.86 23.21 -16.90
CA SER A 92 -3.22 23.57 -17.35
C SER A 92 -4.28 23.68 -16.26
N GLN A 93 -3.94 23.49 -14.98
CA GLN A 93 -4.78 23.91 -13.86
C GLN A 93 -3.86 24.46 -12.78
N GLN A 94 -4.17 25.64 -12.23
CA GLN A 94 -3.45 26.19 -11.08
C GLN A 94 -3.43 25.13 -9.97
N ALA A 95 -2.32 24.40 -9.83
CA ALA A 95 -2.17 23.40 -8.80
C ALA A 95 -2.27 24.13 -7.46
N GLU A 96 -3.38 23.89 -6.74
CA GLU A 96 -3.51 24.43 -5.40
C GLU A 96 -2.30 23.96 -4.57
N PRO A 97 -1.67 24.84 -3.78
CA PRO A 97 -0.56 24.44 -2.92
C PRO A 97 -0.98 23.27 -2.04
N PRO A 98 -0.06 22.33 -1.72
CA PRO A 98 -0.42 21.13 -0.98
C PRO A 98 -1.06 21.52 0.36
N ALA A 99 -2.19 20.91 0.66
CA ALA A 99 -2.86 21.08 1.94
C ALA A 99 -2.05 20.45 3.08
N ALA A 100 -2.18 21.00 4.29
CA ALA A 100 -1.61 20.37 5.48
C ALA A 100 -2.14 18.94 5.67
N TRP A 101 -1.26 18.05 6.11
CA TRP A 101 -1.60 16.68 6.43
C TRP A 101 -1.02 16.30 7.79
N ILE A 102 -1.83 15.65 8.63
CA ILE A 102 -1.38 15.17 9.95
C ILE A 102 -1.34 13.65 10.05
N GLY A 103 -1.89 12.92 9.06
CA GLY A 103 -1.89 11.46 9.05
C GLY A 103 -2.72 10.79 10.15
N ALA A 104 -3.83 11.42 10.52
CA ALA A 104 -4.87 10.84 11.35
C ALA A 104 -6.11 10.54 10.49
N LYS A 105 -6.68 9.35 10.65
CA LYS A 105 -7.99 9.00 10.10
C LYS A 105 -9.04 9.18 11.18
N THR A 106 -10.15 9.80 10.84
CA THR A 106 -11.26 10.05 11.78
C THR A 106 -12.56 9.46 11.30
N GLU A 107 -13.43 9.09 12.25
CA GLU A 107 -14.82 8.73 12.02
C GLU A 107 -15.74 9.65 12.82
N VAL A 108 -16.99 9.78 12.37
CA VAL A 108 -18.02 10.44 13.17
C VAL A 108 -18.64 9.45 14.14
N ARG A 109 -18.52 9.71 15.44
CA ARG A 109 -19.16 8.91 16.51
C ARG A 109 -19.97 9.82 17.43
N ASP A 110 -21.28 9.62 17.47
CA ASP A 110 -22.21 10.46 18.23
C ASP A 110 -22.08 11.95 17.89
N GLY A 111 -21.84 12.29 16.62
CA GLY A 111 -21.64 13.68 16.20
C GLY A 111 -20.29 14.27 16.62
N ARG A 112 -19.28 13.44 16.88
CA ARG A 112 -17.90 13.86 17.23
C ARG A 112 -16.90 13.33 16.21
N THR A 113 -15.85 14.09 15.92
CA THR A 113 -14.76 13.67 15.04
C THR A 113 -13.71 12.91 15.84
N VAL A 114 -13.76 11.57 15.81
CA VAL A 114 -12.93 10.70 16.65
C VAL A 114 -11.82 10.07 15.82
N VAL A 115 -10.58 10.12 16.30
CA VAL A 115 -9.43 9.45 15.69
C VAL A 115 -9.58 7.94 15.80
N VAL A 116 -9.55 7.25 14.67
CA VAL A 116 -9.68 5.77 14.61
C VAL A 116 -8.41 5.09 14.14
N GLU A 117 -7.54 5.81 13.44
CA GLU A 117 -6.25 5.31 12.97
C GLU A 117 -5.23 6.44 12.95
N LEU A 118 -4.00 6.13 13.31
CA LEU A 118 -2.85 7.02 13.18
C LEU A 118 -1.78 6.31 12.37
N ARG A 119 -1.35 6.93 11.28
CA ARG A 119 -0.25 6.39 10.49
C ARG A 119 1.04 6.56 11.28
N ARG A 120 1.76 5.46 11.54
CA ARG A 120 3.07 5.52 12.20
C ARG A 120 4.01 6.45 11.42
N GLY A 121 4.77 7.29 12.14
CA GLY A 121 5.66 8.28 11.55
C GLY A 121 4.95 9.50 10.96
N SER A 122 3.63 9.63 11.11
CA SER A 122 2.90 10.83 10.71
C SER A 122 3.05 11.95 11.74
N PRO A 123 2.81 13.21 11.36
CA PRO A 123 2.79 14.32 12.31
C PRO A 123 1.92 14.12 13.54
N ALA A 124 0.69 13.61 13.37
CA ALA A 124 -0.21 13.35 14.50
C ALA A 124 0.34 12.26 15.42
N TYR A 125 0.94 11.21 14.85
CA TYR A 125 1.56 10.13 15.62
C TYR A 125 2.76 10.64 16.44
N GLU A 126 3.68 11.38 15.80
CA GLU A 126 4.87 11.93 16.46
C GLU A 126 4.52 12.99 17.51
N ALA A 127 3.44 13.75 17.29
CA ALA A 127 2.93 14.72 18.26
C ALA A 127 2.19 14.09 19.45
N GLY A 128 1.90 12.78 19.40
CA GLY A 128 1.25 12.07 20.49
C GLY A 128 -0.27 12.18 20.54
N LEU A 129 -0.93 12.40 19.40
CA LEU A 129 -2.36 12.08 19.27
C LEU A 129 -2.56 10.57 19.46
N ASN A 130 -3.73 10.19 19.94
CA ASN A 130 -4.08 8.79 20.19
C ASN A 130 -5.36 8.40 19.44
N VAL A 131 -5.45 7.12 19.07
CA VAL A 131 -6.72 6.51 18.71
C VAL A 131 -7.70 6.67 19.89
N GLY A 132 -8.90 7.12 19.59
CA GLY A 132 -9.94 7.44 20.56
C GLY A 132 -9.97 8.90 21.01
N ASP A 133 -9.00 9.74 20.61
CA ASP A 133 -9.10 11.18 20.83
C ASP A 133 -10.24 11.76 19.99
N GLU A 134 -11.05 12.63 20.60
CA GLU A 134 -11.98 13.48 19.87
C GLU A 134 -11.26 14.77 19.47
N ILE A 135 -11.18 15.06 18.17
CA ILE A 135 -10.66 16.33 17.68
C ILE A 135 -11.79 17.37 17.72
N ILE A 136 -11.59 18.42 18.52
CA ILE A 136 -12.58 19.47 18.76
C ILE A 136 -12.28 20.71 17.92
N ALA A 137 -11.01 21.11 17.87
CA ALA A 137 -10.59 22.32 17.15
C ALA A 137 -9.15 22.19 16.65
N ILE A 138 -8.84 22.97 15.61
CA ILE A 138 -7.48 23.26 15.17
C ILE A 138 -7.31 24.77 15.30
N ASP A 139 -6.28 25.17 16.05
CA ASP A 139 -6.07 26.52 16.58
C ASP A 139 -7.29 27.02 17.34
N ASP A 140 -7.92 28.07 16.82
CA ASP A 140 -9.10 28.70 17.39
C ASP A 140 -10.39 28.35 16.61
N PHE A 141 -10.31 27.41 15.67
CA PHE A 141 -11.43 27.04 14.82
C PHE A 141 -11.95 25.63 15.09
N ARG A 142 -13.27 25.53 15.32
CA ARG A 142 -13.95 24.25 15.53
C ARG A 142 -13.81 23.34 14.32
N VAL A 143 -13.59 22.05 14.59
CA VAL A 143 -13.67 20.96 13.61
C VAL A 143 -15.06 20.34 13.73
N PRO A 144 -15.95 20.51 12.74
CA PRO A 144 -17.25 19.85 12.75
C PRO A 144 -17.10 18.33 12.50
N PRO A 145 -18.16 17.55 12.70
CA PRO A 145 -18.19 16.14 12.31
C PRO A 145 -17.78 15.97 10.85
N ALA A 146 -16.85 15.05 10.59
CA ALA A 146 -16.27 14.81 9.25
C ALA A 146 -15.55 16.03 8.63
N GLY A 147 -15.28 17.10 9.40
CA GLY A 147 -14.68 18.34 8.90
C GLY A 147 -13.18 18.47 9.07
N LEU A 148 -12.47 17.42 9.49
CA LEU A 148 -11.03 17.49 9.72
C LEU A 148 -10.28 17.84 8.42
N GLU A 149 -10.58 17.12 7.33
CA GLU A 149 -9.91 17.33 6.04
C GLU A 149 -10.15 18.74 5.51
N ASP A 150 -11.38 19.23 5.57
CA ASP A 150 -11.71 20.59 5.15
C ASP A 150 -11.04 21.66 6.01
N ARG A 151 -10.87 21.40 7.32
CA ARG A 151 -10.11 22.30 8.19
C ARG A 151 -8.63 22.33 7.77
N LEU A 152 -8.04 21.18 7.48
CA LEU A 152 -6.63 21.07 7.13
C LEU A 152 -6.28 21.73 5.78
N LYS A 153 -7.22 21.84 4.84
CA LYS A 153 -7.04 22.59 3.57
C LYS A 153 -6.69 24.07 3.78
N GLN A 154 -7.01 24.64 4.95
CA GLN A 154 -6.70 26.04 5.27
C GLN A 154 -5.25 26.27 5.72
N TYR A 155 -4.49 25.20 5.90
CA TYR A 155 -3.11 25.24 6.39
C TYR A 155 -2.15 24.68 5.35
N ARG A 156 -0.85 24.89 5.55
CA ARG A 156 0.22 24.36 4.71
C ARG A 156 1.13 23.40 5.47
N PRO A 157 1.78 22.46 4.75
CA PRO A 157 2.90 21.70 5.29
C PRO A 157 3.96 22.61 5.93
N GLY A 158 4.52 22.18 7.05
CA GLY A 158 5.49 22.92 7.85
C GLY A 158 4.89 23.82 8.94
N GLU A 159 3.60 24.14 8.86
CA GLU A 159 2.93 24.94 9.90
C GLU A 159 2.74 24.15 11.20
N THR A 160 2.86 24.82 12.35
CA THR A 160 2.54 24.21 13.65
C THR A 160 1.09 24.51 14.02
N LEU A 161 0.27 23.47 14.04
CA LEU A 161 -1.15 23.51 14.36
C LEU A 161 -1.38 23.21 15.85
N SER A 162 -2.23 23.99 16.52
CA SER A 162 -2.66 23.69 17.90
C SER A 162 -3.93 22.83 17.87
N VAL A 163 -3.78 21.51 17.93
CA VAL A 163 -4.91 20.58 17.87
C VAL A 163 -5.51 20.41 19.27
N LEU A 164 -6.73 20.89 19.46
CA LEU A 164 -7.48 20.68 20.69
C LEU A 164 -8.23 19.35 20.61
N VAL A 165 -7.93 18.46 21.55
CA VAL A 165 -8.59 17.16 21.67
C VAL A 165 -9.25 16.97 23.03
N SER A 166 -10.32 16.18 23.08
CA SER A 166 -10.80 15.56 24.33
C SER A 166 -10.29 14.13 24.40
N ARG A 167 -9.56 13.83 25.48
CA ARG A 167 -9.03 12.50 25.79
C ARG A 167 -9.51 12.10 27.17
N ARG A 168 -10.48 11.17 27.23
CA ARG A 168 -11.09 10.72 28.49
C ARG A 168 -11.58 11.91 29.34
N ASP A 169 -12.37 12.76 28.71
CA ASP A 169 -12.95 13.99 29.29
C ASP A 169 -11.95 15.09 29.69
N LYS A 170 -10.65 14.92 29.37
CA LYS A 170 -9.63 15.95 29.55
C LYS A 170 -9.34 16.64 28.23
N LEU A 171 -9.46 17.97 28.23
CA LEU A 171 -9.03 18.79 27.10
C LEU A 171 -7.51 18.93 27.07
N LEU A 172 -6.91 18.64 25.92
CA LEU A 172 -5.48 18.74 25.67
C LEU A 172 -5.26 19.56 24.40
N ARG A 173 -4.33 20.51 24.43
CA ARG A 173 -3.83 21.17 23.23
C ARG A 173 -2.50 20.52 22.85
N ILE A 174 -2.46 19.93 21.67
CA ILE A 174 -1.30 19.20 21.16
C ILE A 174 -0.75 19.97 19.96
N PRO A 175 0.49 20.48 20.02
CA PRO A 175 1.12 21.09 18.86
C PRO A 175 1.50 20.02 17.85
N VAL A 176 1.05 20.16 16.60
CA VAL A 176 1.33 19.23 15.49
C VAL A 176 1.96 20.00 14.35
N VAL A 177 3.19 19.66 13.97
CA VAL A 177 3.84 20.25 12.79
C VAL A 177 3.30 19.55 11.56
N ALA A 178 2.39 20.19 10.82
CA ALA A 178 1.78 19.61 9.63
C ALA A 178 2.81 19.16 8.61
N GLY A 179 2.59 18.00 8.01
CA GLY A 179 3.39 17.46 6.92
C GLY A 179 2.68 17.59 5.59
N GLU A 180 3.36 17.14 4.54
CA GLU A 180 2.75 16.87 3.24
C GLU A 180 2.20 15.45 3.22
N GLU A 181 1.02 15.24 2.62
CA GLU A 181 0.50 13.88 2.48
C GLU A 181 1.43 13.06 1.56
N PRO A 182 1.97 11.92 2.01
CA PRO A 182 2.81 11.11 1.14
C PRO A 182 2.00 10.61 -0.06
N LEU A 183 2.48 10.88 -1.28
CA LEU A 183 1.86 10.44 -2.52
C LEU A 183 1.56 8.93 -2.46
N LYS A 184 0.27 8.58 -2.41
CA LYS A 184 -0.19 7.18 -2.44
C LYS A 184 -0.44 6.74 -3.88
N ARG A 185 0.59 6.76 -4.74
CA ARG A 185 0.41 6.24 -6.10
C ARG A 185 1.65 5.51 -6.58
N TRP A 186 1.64 4.21 -6.33
CA TRP A 186 2.45 3.25 -7.07
C TRP A 186 1.70 2.94 -8.35
N GLU A 187 2.21 3.46 -9.47
CA GLU A 187 1.68 3.17 -10.81
C GLU A 187 2.70 2.31 -11.53
N LEU A 188 2.25 1.19 -12.10
CA LEU A 188 3.08 0.36 -12.97
C LEU A 188 2.93 0.85 -14.41
N GLU A 189 4.04 0.97 -15.12
CA GLU A 189 4.06 1.24 -16.55
C GLU A 189 5.03 0.28 -17.25
N VAL A 190 4.80 0.05 -18.54
CA VAL A 190 5.77 -0.68 -19.38
C VAL A 190 7.06 0.14 -19.43
N ASP A 191 8.18 -0.50 -19.13
CA ASP A 191 9.48 0.12 -19.24
C ASP A 191 9.70 0.54 -20.70
N PRO A 192 10.06 1.81 -21.00
CA PRO A 192 10.48 2.21 -22.33
C PRO A 192 11.58 1.32 -22.91
N ALA A 193 12.46 0.77 -22.06
CA ALA A 193 13.53 -0.16 -22.43
C ALA A 193 13.08 -1.63 -22.53
N ALA A 194 11.80 -1.95 -22.30
CA ALA A 194 11.31 -3.33 -22.37
C ALA A 194 11.50 -3.93 -23.76
N SER A 195 12.06 -5.13 -23.80
CA SER A 195 12.24 -5.93 -25.01
C SER A 195 10.90 -6.38 -25.60
N ASP A 196 10.89 -6.74 -26.89
CA ASP A 196 9.70 -7.29 -27.54
C ASP A 196 9.20 -8.56 -26.84
N GLU A 197 10.11 -9.35 -26.27
CA GLU A 197 9.75 -10.56 -25.53
C GLU A 197 9.06 -10.23 -24.21
N GLN A 198 9.58 -9.27 -23.45
CA GLN A 198 8.94 -8.79 -22.22
C GLN A 198 7.54 -8.23 -22.50
N ARG A 199 7.41 -7.42 -23.56
CA ARG A 199 6.11 -6.86 -23.99
C ARG A 199 5.11 -7.95 -24.35
N ARG A 200 5.54 -9.00 -25.07
CA ARG A 200 4.69 -10.17 -25.39
C ARG A 200 4.25 -10.91 -24.14
N ARG A 201 5.17 -11.16 -23.20
CA ARG A 201 4.85 -11.82 -21.92
C ARG A 201 3.84 -11.00 -21.11
N PHE A 202 4.01 -9.68 -21.06
CA PHE A 202 3.08 -8.79 -20.38
C PHE A 202 1.69 -8.80 -21.02
N ALA A 203 1.61 -8.66 -22.34
CA ALA A 203 0.35 -8.70 -23.08
C ALA A 203 -0.40 -10.03 -22.85
N ALA A 204 0.31 -11.16 -22.93
CA ALA A 204 -0.25 -12.48 -22.64
C ALA A 204 -0.74 -12.61 -21.19
N TRP A 205 -0.07 -11.96 -20.24
CA TRP A 205 -0.44 -12.01 -18.83
C TRP A 205 -1.70 -11.19 -18.50
N VAL A 206 -1.85 -10.00 -19.10
CA VAL A 206 -3.04 -9.15 -18.87
C VAL A 206 -4.22 -9.47 -19.81
N GLY A 207 -4.02 -10.37 -20.78
CA GLY A 207 -5.06 -10.78 -21.73
C GLY A 207 -5.38 -9.74 -22.81
N SER A 208 -4.38 -8.93 -23.19
CA SER A 208 -4.49 -7.85 -24.19
C SER A 208 -3.85 -8.21 -25.53
#